data_AF-A0A2L0F7Y8-F1
#
_entry.id   AF-A0A2L0F7Y8-F1
#
_cell.length_a   1.000
_cell.length_b   1.000
_cell.length_c   1.000
_cell.angle_alpha   90.00
_cell.angle_beta   90.00
_cell.angle_gamma   90.00
#
_symmetry.space_group_name_H-M   'P 1'
#
loop_
_entity.id
_entity.type
_entity.pdbx_description
1 polymer ?
#
loop_
_entity_poly.entity_id
_entity_poly.type
_entity_poly.pdbx_seq_one_letter_code
_entity_poly.pdbx_strand_id
1 'polypeptide(L)'
;MATSKKTSRRQDLASVFVPGTDPLAFAPPAVTTLAAQLAGFTAEPQGYDPKVAEELVAAYRPRLTAITPDRLEVPRIDIEPVCRALLAVHALTQSPPLLALYKGAAAHGEFNLENLDHLKAVALILLHAYRLADAAGAFGGGAKLPAALDKESAEVESRVQKVCEHFFAGDPELGPVLRRLSAGTGYLDRAYDLLGYADIYQAKHDIVSKDPVHYRATDLPEARRLASQILTVLGAALSPRAREAYDLLQRAWTLAKPLYVEVQELGLRFLRYDPQRDARFPSLYVVGRAGQGRKRTKKEPAAPGGGDVMPGTGGGVAPGTNGVAAPVTEGGPATPLPA
;
A
#
# COMPACT_ATOMS: atom_id res chain seq x y z
N MET A 1 -32.49 64.45 -32.96
CA MET A 1 -32.34 64.03 -31.54
C MET A 1 -32.12 62.53 -31.51
N ALA A 2 -30.86 62.08 -31.42
CA ALA A 2 -30.51 60.66 -31.41
C ALA A 2 -30.34 60.19 -29.97
N THR A 3 -31.06 59.12 -29.61
CA THR A 3 -31.10 58.52 -28.27
C THR A 3 -29.85 57.66 -28.03
N SER A 4 -29.03 58.09 -27.07
CA SER A 4 -27.86 57.34 -26.61
C SER A 4 -28.30 56.22 -25.66
N LYS A 5 -28.28 54.97 -26.12
CA LYS A 5 -28.39 53.79 -25.26
C LYS A 5 -27.05 53.60 -24.53
N LYS A 6 -27.00 53.96 -23.24
CA LYS A 6 -25.95 53.52 -22.31
C LYS A 6 -26.11 52.03 -22.04
N THR A 7 -25.32 51.20 -22.71
CA THR A 7 -25.15 49.79 -22.35
C THR A 7 -24.32 49.73 -21.07
N SER A 8 -25.00 49.52 -19.94
CA SER A 8 -24.36 49.25 -18.64
C SER A 8 -23.63 47.92 -18.71
N ARG A 9 -22.32 47.99 -18.95
CA ARG A 9 -21.38 46.86 -18.81
C ARG A 9 -21.30 46.55 -17.30
N ARG A 10 -22.20 45.71 -16.79
CA ARG A 10 -22.00 45.03 -15.51
C ARG A 10 -20.72 44.22 -15.68
N GLN A 11 -19.63 44.71 -15.09
CA GLN A 11 -18.49 43.86 -14.79
C GLN A 11 -19.03 42.76 -13.88
N ASP A 12 -19.09 41.54 -14.39
CA ASP A 12 -19.20 40.34 -13.56
C ASP A 12 -18.06 40.44 -12.55
N LEU A 13 -18.42 40.72 -11.30
CA LEU A 13 -17.52 40.61 -10.18
C LEU A 13 -17.08 39.16 -10.16
N ALA A 14 -15.84 38.91 -10.58
CA ALA A 14 -15.15 37.64 -10.36
C ALA A 14 -15.43 37.25 -8.91
N SER A 15 -16.18 36.16 -8.74
CA SER A 15 -16.68 35.72 -7.44
C SER A 15 -15.52 35.63 -6.46
N VAL A 16 -15.50 36.54 -5.50
CA VAL A 16 -14.54 36.52 -4.40
C VAL A 16 -14.75 35.19 -3.67
N PHE A 17 -13.66 34.47 -3.40
CA PHE A 17 -13.72 33.24 -2.62
C PHE A 17 -14.40 33.48 -1.28
N VAL A 18 -15.50 32.77 -1.02
CA VAL A 18 -16.18 32.76 0.28
C VAL A 18 -15.94 31.39 0.92
N PRO A 19 -15.39 31.32 2.14
CA PRO A 19 -15.27 30.07 2.87
C PRO A 19 -16.62 29.32 2.91
N GLY A 20 -16.64 28.08 2.44
CA GLY A 20 -17.86 27.25 2.38
C GLY A 20 -18.62 27.23 1.05
N THR A 21 -18.24 28.06 0.06
CA THR A 21 -18.77 27.92 -1.32
C THR A 21 -18.14 26.75 -2.08
N ASP A 22 -18.91 26.14 -2.99
CA ASP A 22 -18.42 25.09 -3.90
C ASP A 22 -17.16 25.57 -4.63
N PRO A 23 -16.03 24.85 -4.54
CA PRO A 23 -14.80 25.17 -5.27
C PRO A 23 -14.99 25.41 -6.77
N LEU A 24 -15.97 24.74 -7.38
CA LEU A 24 -16.28 24.90 -8.80
C LEU A 24 -16.97 26.22 -9.12
N ALA A 25 -17.60 26.89 -8.15
CA ALA A 25 -18.33 28.14 -8.36
C ALA A 25 -17.44 29.33 -8.76
N PHE A 26 -16.15 29.28 -8.40
CA PHE A 26 -15.15 30.30 -8.75
C PHE A 26 -13.97 29.73 -9.56
N ALA A 27 -14.08 28.47 -10.00
CA ALA A 27 -13.08 27.83 -10.82
C ALA A 27 -13.06 28.46 -12.24
N PRO A 28 -11.89 28.58 -12.88
CA PRO A 28 -11.82 28.99 -14.27
C PRO A 28 -12.66 28.06 -15.17
N PRO A 29 -13.29 28.56 -16.25
CA PRO A 29 -14.16 27.76 -17.11
C PRO A 29 -13.50 26.48 -17.67
N ALA A 30 -12.19 26.52 -17.92
CA ALA A 30 -11.43 25.35 -18.35
C ALA A 30 -11.44 24.23 -17.30
N VAL A 31 -11.37 24.58 -16.01
CA VAL A 31 -11.35 23.59 -14.92
C VAL A 31 -12.75 23.07 -14.62
N THR A 32 -13.79 23.92 -14.67
CA THR A 32 -15.18 23.44 -14.52
C THR A 32 -15.57 22.49 -15.65
N THR A 33 -15.16 22.79 -16.88
CA THR A 33 -15.38 21.92 -18.05
C THR A 33 -14.67 20.57 -17.87
N LEU A 34 -13.41 20.58 -17.43
CA LEU A 34 -12.64 19.36 -17.17
C LEU A 34 -13.31 18.51 -16.08
N ALA A 35 -13.69 19.11 -14.95
CA ALA A 35 -14.36 18.39 -13.85
C ALA A 35 -15.68 17.76 -14.33
N ALA A 36 -16.47 18.48 -15.12
CA ALA A 36 -17.71 17.96 -15.70
C ALA A 36 -17.46 16.79 -16.68
N GLN A 37 -16.44 16.89 -17.53
CA GLN A 37 -16.05 15.81 -18.45
C GLN A 37 -15.60 14.54 -17.70
N LEU A 38 -14.99 14.71 -16.53
CA LEU A 38 -14.52 13.60 -15.70
C LEU A 38 -15.58 13.06 -14.72
N ALA A 39 -16.71 13.73 -14.52
CA ALA A 39 -17.73 13.36 -13.54
C ALA A 39 -18.39 11.99 -13.83
N GLY A 40 -18.45 11.58 -15.10
CA GLY A 40 -18.92 10.26 -15.52
C GLY A 40 -17.81 9.32 -16.03
N PHE A 41 -16.55 9.77 -15.99
CA PHE A 41 -15.44 8.96 -16.51
C PHE A 41 -15.13 7.81 -15.55
N THR A 42 -15.32 6.59 -16.04
CA THR A 42 -14.89 5.38 -15.34
C THR A 42 -13.60 4.90 -16.00
N ALA A 43 -12.50 4.95 -15.25
CA ALA A 43 -11.23 4.43 -15.72
C ALA A 43 -11.33 2.90 -15.81
N GLU A 44 -11.08 2.33 -16.99
CA GLU A 44 -10.90 0.88 -17.15
C GLU A 44 -9.40 0.56 -17.03
N PRO A 45 -8.90 0.15 -15.85
CA PRO A 45 -7.50 -0.20 -15.71
C PRO A 45 -7.20 -1.43 -16.56
N GLN A 46 -6.01 -1.45 -17.16
CA GLN A 46 -5.57 -2.63 -17.90
C GLN A 46 -5.50 -3.85 -16.95
N GLY A 47 -5.97 -4.99 -17.45
CA GLY A 47 -5.87 -6.27 -16.75
C GLY A 47 -4.41 -6.74 -16.60
N TYR A 48 -4.19 -7.63 -15.64
CA TYR A 48 -2.88 -8.24 -15.41
C TYR A 48 -2.67 -9.45 -16.34
N ASP A 49 -1.55 -9.45 -17.08
CA ASP A 49 -1.03 -10.60 -17.82
C ASP A 49 0.40 -10.90 -17.34
N PRO A 50 0.68 -12.10 -16.79
CA PRO A 50 2.02 -12.50 -16.38
C PRO A 50 3.09 -12.37 -17.46
N LYS A 51 2.78 -12.70 -18.72
CA LYS A 51 3.79 -12.69 -19.80
C LYS A 51 4.24 -11.27 -20.12
N VAL A 52 3.26 -10.37 -20.24
CA VAL A 52 3.53 -8.93 -20.43
C VAL A 52 4.34 -8.39 -19.25
N ALA A 53 4.03 -8.80 -18.03
CA ALA A 53 4.79 -8.35 -16.87
C ALA A 53 6.24 -8.88 -16.86
N GLU A 54 6.48 -10.11 -17.28
CA GLU A 54 7.84 -10.68 -17.42
C GLU A 54 8.66 -9.93 -18.48
N GLU A 55 8.05 -9.62 -19.62
CA GLU A 55 8.68 -8.80 -20.67
C GLU A 55 9.04 -7.40 -20.15
N LEU A 56 8.13 -6.78 -19.38
CA LEU A 56 8.39 -5.49 -18.73
C LEU A 56 9.51 -5.59 -17.68
N VAL A 57 9.57 -6.65 -16.89
CA VAL A 57 10.68 -6.89 -15.94
C VAL A 57 11.99 -6.97 -16.69
N ALA A 58 12.05 -7.68 -17.83
CA ALA A 58 13.24 -7.76 -18.65
C ALA A 58 13.64 -6.38 -19.20
N ALA A 59 12.69 -5.61 -19.72
CA ALA A 59 12.92 -4.27 -20.26
C ALA A 59 13.40 -3.26 -19.20
N TYR A 60 12.87 -3.34 -17.97
CA TYR A 60 13.21 -2.43 -16.87
C TYR A 60 14.40 -2.90 -16.04
N ARG A 61 14.95 -4.09 -16.32
CA ARG A 61 16.06 -4.67 -15.56
C ARG A 61 17.21 -3.67 -15.33
N PRO A 62 17.72 -2.92 -16.33
CA PRO A 62 18.80 -1.95 -16.10
C PRO A 62 18.45 -0.90 -15.04
N ARG A 63 17.22 -0.36 -15.08
CA ARG A 63 16.74 0.65 -14.11
C ARG A 63 16.57 0.06 -12.72
N LEU A 64 16.02 -1.15 -12.63
CA LEU A 64 15.79 -1.84 -11.36
C LEU A 64 17.12 -2.22 -10.68
N THR A 65 18.11 -2.69 -11.44
CA THR A 65 19.43 -3.06 -10.92
C THR A 65 20.30 -1.87 -10.54
N ALA A 66 20.06 -0.70 -11.15
CA ALA A 66 20.78 0.53 -10.82
C ALA A 66 20.43 1.08 -9.41
N ILE A 67 19.30 0.64 -8.83
CA ILE A 67 18.93 0.99 -7.46
C ILE A 67 19.85 0.21 -6.51
N THR A 68 20.70 0.89 -5.75
CA THR A 68 21.60 0.22 -4.82
C THR A 68 20.85 -0.31 -3.59
N PRO A 69 21.30 -1.40 -2.94
CA PRO A 69 20.60 -2.00 -1.80
C PRO A 69 20.32 -1.04 -0.64
N ASP A 70 21.20 -0.07 -0.40
CA ASP A 70 21.08 0.97 0.63
C ASP A 70 19.97 2.00 0.35
N ARG A 71 19.47 2.06 -0.88
CA ARG A 71 18.38 2.95 -1.30
C ARG A 71 17.04 2.23 -1.43
N LEU A 72 16.98 0.94 -1.14
CA LEU A 72 15.75 0.16 -1.24
C LEU A 72 14.76 0.61 -0.17
N GLU A 73 13.60 1.04 -0.63
CA GLU A 73 12.43 1.22 0.22
C GLU A 73 11.64 -0.08 0.31
N VAL A 74 11.01 -0.29 1.47
CA VAL A 74 10.12 -1.44 1.66
C VAL A 74 8.67 -1.02 1.63
N PRO A 75 7.84 -1.71 0.83
CA PRO A 75 6.42 -1.49 0.87
C PRO A 75 5.85 -2.02 2.19
N ARG A 76 5.39 -1.12 3.06
CA ARG A 76 4.70 -1.45 4.32
C ARG A 76 3.19 -1.29 4.24
N ILE A 77 2.66 -1.58 3.06
CA ILE A 77 1.26 -1.39 2.71
C ILE A 77 0.82 -2.56 1.84
N ASP A 78 -0.47 -2.80 1.73
CA ASP A 78 -0.98 -3.80 0.81
C ASP A 78 -0.69 -3.36 -0.64
N ILE A 79 0.12 -4.15 -1.36
CA ILE A 79 0.57 -3.85 -2.71
C ILE A 79 -0.55 -4.03 -3.73
N GLU A 80 -1.48 -4.95 -3.51
CA GLU A 80 -2.50 -5.25 -4.52
C GLU A 80 -3.49 -4.08 -4.73
N PRO A 81 -4.08 -3.46 -3.68
CA PRO A 81 -4.84 -2.21 -3.80
C PRO A 81 -4.04 -1.06 -4.40
N VAL A 82 -2.75 -0.96 -4.05
CA VAL A 82 -1.86 0.08 -4.57
C VAL A 82 -1.66 -0.07 -6.07
N CYS A 83 -1.33 -1.26 -6.56
CA CYS A 83 -1.22 -1.54 -7.99
C CYS A 83 -2.52 -1.23 -8.74
N ARG A 84 -3.68 -1.57 -8.16
CA ARG A 84 -4.99 -1.19 -8.74
C ARG A 84 -5.15 0.32 -8.85
N ALA A 85 -4.79 1.07 -7.80
CA ALA A 85 -4.87 2.53 -7.83
C ALA A 85 -3.89 3.14 -8.86
N LEU A 86 -2.65 2.65 -8.96
CA LEU A 86 -1.69 3.11 -9.96
C LEU A 86 -2.22 2.89 -11.39
N LEU A 87 -2.78 1.71 -11.67
CA LEU A 87 -3.37 1.40 -12.98
C LEU A 87 -4.63 2.23 -13.28
N ALA A 88 -5.46 2.50 -12.27
CA ALA A 88 -6.63 3.37 -12.40
C ALA A 88 -6.21 4.83 -12.68
N VAL A 89 -5.18 5.33 -12.00
CA VAL A 89 -4.61 6.65 -12.25
C VAL A 89 -4.04 6.72 -13.65
N HIS A 90 -3.27 5.72 -14.09
CA HIS A 90 -2.80 5.66 -15.46
C HIS A 90 -3.96 5.74 -16.46
N ALA A 91 -5.00 4.90 -16.31
CA ALA A 91 -6.17 4.94 -17.18
C ALA A 91 -6.90 6.31 -17.16
N LEU A 92 -6.97 6.97 -16.00
CA LEU A 92 -7.48 8.34 -15.90
C LEU A 92 -6.63 9.35 -16.68
N THR A 93 -5.30 9.26 -16.61
CA THR A 93 -4.39 10.14 -17.37
C THR A 93 -4.49 9.97 -18.88
N GLN A 94 -5.01 8.83 -19.35
CA GLN A 94 -5.30 8.59 -20.76
C GLN A 94 -6.62 9.20 -21.24
N SER A 95 -7.45 9.76 -20.34
CA SER A 95 -8.63 10.50 -20.78
C SER A 95 -8.21 11.69 -21.65
N PRO A 96 -8.85 11.91 -22.82
CA PRO A 96 -8.44 12.97 -23.75
C PRO A 96 -8.21 14.35 -23.13
N PRO A 97 -9.10 14.86 -22.24
CA PRO A 97 -8.91 16.21 -21.70
C PRO A 97 -7.74 16.28 -20.71
N LEU A 98 -7.48 15.21 -19.95
CA LEU A 98 -6.38 15.19 -18.98
C LEU A 98 -5.03 14.92 -19.67
N LEU A 99 -5.01 14.02 -20.66
CA LEU A 99 -3.83 13.75 -21.48
C LEU A 99 -3.35 15.01 -22.22
N ALA A 100 -4.29 15.85 -22.69
CA ALA A 100 -3.95 17.13 -23.30
C ALA A 100 -3.20 18.07 -22.33
N LEU A 101 -3.58 18.07 -21.04
CA LEU A 101 -2.90 18.87 -20.02
C LEU A 101 -1.50 18.34 -19.70
N TYR A 102 -1.32 17.02 -19.60
CA TYR A 102 0.02 16.41 -19.45
C TYR A 102 0.92 16.69 -20.65
N LYS A 103 0.39 16.59 -21.88
CA LYS A 103 1.12 16.99 -23.10
C LYS A 103 1.50 18.47 -23.07
N GLY A 104 0.59 19.33 -22.60
CA GLY A 104 0.86 20.75 -22.39
C GLY A 104 2.00 20.97 -21.41
N ALA A 105 1.97 20.34 -20.23
CA ALA A 105 3.04 20.45 -19.25
C ALA A 105 4.40 19.94 -19.79
N ALA A 106 4.38 18.83 -20.54
CA ALA A 106 5.59 18.31 -21.17
C ALA A 106 6.17 19.26 -22.22
N ALA A 107 5.32 19.93 -23.02
CA ALA A 107 5.76 20.93 -23.99
C ALA A 107 6.44 22.15 -23.35
N HIS A 108 6.12 22.45 -22.08
CA HIS A 108 6.76 23.51 -21.30
C HIS A 108 7.95 23.03 -20.47
N GLY A 109 8.31 21.75 -20.55
CA GLY A 109 9.39 21.15 -19.76
C GLY A 109 9.06 20.95 -18.28
N GLU A 110 7.78 21.05 -17.89
CA GLU A 110 7.34 20.84 -16.49
C GLU A 110 7.15 19.35 -16.16
N PHE A 111 7.16 18.45 -17.16
CA PHE A 111 6.86 17.03 -16.98
C PHE A 111 7.49 16.15 -18.07
N ASN A 112 7.94 14.95 -17.74
CA ASN A 112 8.29 13.95 -18.75
C ASN A 112 7.07 13.09 -19.13
N LEU A 113 6.57 13.22 -20.35
CA LEU A 113 5.37 12.49 -20.80
C LEU A 113 5.52 10.96 -20.73
N GLU A 114 6.74 10.44 -20.91
CA GLU A 114 7.04 9.00 -20.81
C GLU A 114 6.76 8.44 -19.40
N ASN A 115 6.69 9.30 -18.38
CA ASN A 115 6.35 8.89 -17.02
C ASN A 115 4.95 8.28 -16.92
N LEU A 116 4.01 8.63 -17.82
CA LEU A 116 2.70 7.98 -17.86
C LEU A 116 2.83 6.50 -18.27
N ASP A 117 3.62 6.21 -19.30
CA ASP A 117 3.88 4.83 -19.74
C ASP A 117 4.71 4.06 -18.71
N HIS A 118 5.67 4.73 -18.09
CA HIS A 118 6.43 4.15 -16.98
C HIS A 118 5.53 3.82 -15.79
N LEU A 119 4.53 4.65 -15.46
CA LEU A 119 3.65 4.41 -14.33
C LEU A 119 2.89 3.10 -14.51
N LYS A 120 2.35 2.87 -15.71
CA LYS A 120 1.70 1.63 -16.09
C LYS A 120 2.66 0.44 -15.99
N ALA A 121 3.83 0.55 -16.62
CA ALA A 121 4.80 -0.53 -16.67
C ALA A 121 5.26 -0.94 -15.27
N VAL A 122 5.62 0.03 -14.43
CA VAL A 122 6.09 -0.21 -13.07
C VAL A 122 4.96 -0.75 -12.17
N ALA A 123 3.70 -0.33 -12.37
CA ALA A 123 2.57 -0.91 -11.63
C ALA A 123 2.37 -2.40 -11.94
N LEU A 124 2.53 -2.82 -13.21
CA LEU A 124 2.47 -4.23 -13.61
C LEU A 124 3.66 -5.03 -13.09
N ILE A 125 4.88 -4.47 -13.16
CA ILE A 125 6.09 -5.06 -12.59
C ILE A 125 5.93 -5.26 -11.08
N LEU A 126 5.43 -4.25 -10.37
CA LEU A 126 5.22 -4.29 -8.93
C LEU A 126 4.21 -5.39 -8.54
N LEU A 127 3.10 -5.49 -9.28
CA LEU A 127 2.09 -6.54 -9.06
C LEU A 127 2.68 -7.93 -9.34
N HIS A 128 3.47 -8.08 -10.40
CA HIS A 128 4.12 -9.34 -10.73
C HIS A 128 5.12 -9.77 -9.67
N ALA A 129 6.01 -8.85 -9.24
CA ALA A 129 6.98 -9.09 -8.19
C ALA A 129 6.30 -9.48 -6.87
N TYR A 130 5.21 -8.80 -6.50
CA TYR A 130 4.40 -9.16 -5.34
C TYR A 130 3.86 -10.59 -5.42
N ARG A 131 3.27 -10.98 -6.56
CA ARG A 131 2.74 -12.34 -6.75
C ARG A 131 3.82 -13.41 -6.75
N LEU A 132 5.01 -13.12 -7.32
CA LEU A 132 6.17 -14.00 -7.23
C LEU A 132 6.64 -14.17 -5.79
N ALA A 133 6.73 -13.07 -5.04
CA ALA A 133 7.15 -13.08 -3.65
C ALA A 133 6.15 -13.85 -2.78
N ASP A 134 4.85 -13.63 -2.97
CA ASP A 134 3.79 -14.36 -2.27
C ASP A 134 3.83 -15.86 -2.60
N ALA A 135 3.88 -16.22 -3.89
CA ALA A 135 3.95 -17.62 -4.33
C ALA A 135 5.23 -18.34 -3.85
N ALA A 136 6.33 -17.61 -3.70
CA ALA A 136 7.58 -18.14 -3.15
C ALA A 136 7.61 -18.18 -1.60
N GLY A 137 6.54 -17.71 -0.95
CA GLY A 137 6.43 -17.69 0.52
C GLY A 137 7.27 -16.60 1.18
N ALA A 138 7.64 -15.53 0.46
CA ALA A 138 8.45 -14.43 0.99
C ALA A 138 7.78 -13.69 2.16
N PHE A 139 6.44 -13.70 2.20
CA PHE A 139 5.63 -13.12 3.27
C PHE A 139 5.26 -14.12 4.37
N GLY A 140 5.71 -15.38 4.26
CA GLY A 140 5.47 -16.40 5.25
C GLY A 140 6.17 -16.03 6.57
N GLY A 141 5.39 -15.60 7.57
CA GLY A 141 5.85 -15.23 8.92
C GLY A 141 6.37 -16.39 9.78
N GLY A 142 6.86 -17.48 9.16
CA GLY A 142 7.41 -18.64 9.88
C GLY A 142 8.79 -18.40 10.47
N ALA A 143 9.51 -17.38 10.00
CA ALA A 143 10.82 -17.02 10.52
C ALA A 143 10.69 -16.41 11.92
N LYS A 144 11.01 -17.21 12.95
CA LYS A 144 11.12 -16.73 14.32
C LYS A 144 12.49 -16.09 14.52
N LEU A 145 12.50 -14.88 15.08
CA LEU A 145 13.74 -14.32 15.60
C LEU A 145 14.22 -15.12 16.82
N PRO A 146 15.53 -15.22 17.05
CA PRO A 146 16.05 -15.62 18.35
C PRO A 146 15.44 -14.76 19.45
N ALA A 147 15.00 -15.36 20.56
CA ALA A 147 14.27 -14.66 21.63
C ALA A 147 15.04 -13.46 22.19
N ALA A 148 16.37 -13.52 22.25
CA ALA A 148 17.21 -12.41 22.66
C ALA A 148 17.13 -11.22 21.69
N LEU A 149 17.18 -11.49 20.38
CA LEU A 149 17.07 -10.46 19.34
C LEU A 149 15.67 -9.84 19.29
N ASP A 150 14.62 -10.66 19.43
CA ASP A 150 13.24 -10.19 19.52
C ASP A 150 13.05 -9.21 20.69
N LYS A 151 13.48 -9.61 21.89
CA LYS A 151 13.40 -8.77 23.09
C LYS A 151 14.20 -7.47 22.94
N GLU A 152 15.47 -7.58 22.56
CA GLU A 152 16.36 -6.42 22.45
C GLU A 152 15.85 -5.42 21.40
N SER A 153 15.40 -5.91 20.25
CA SER A 153 14.86 -5.06 19.20
C SER A 153 13.57 -4.35 19.61
N ALA A 154 12.65 -5.03 20.32
CA ALA A 154 11.42 -4.42 20.80
C ALA A 154 11.69 -3.33 21.86
N GLU A 155 12.66 -3.55 22.75
CA GLU A 155 13.04 -2.58 23.79
C GLU A 155 13.68 -1.32 23.19
N VAL A 156 14.55 -1.47 22.19
CA VAL A 156 15.14 -0.33 21.48
C VAL A 156 14.09 0.40 20.67
N GLU A 157 13.28 -0.31 19.87
CA GLU A 157 12.20 0.27 19.06
C GLU A 157 11.25 1.12 19.91
N SER A 158 10.75 0.57 21.02
CA SER A 158 9.85 1.28 21.92
C SER A 158 10.48 2.56 22.49
N ARG A 159 11.78 2.54 22.80
CA ARG A 159 12.49 3.69 23.35
C ARG A 159 12.72 4.78 22.29
N VAL A 160 13.21 4.41 21.12
CA VAL A 160 13.48 5.38 20.03
C VAL A 160 12.19 5.97 19.46
N GLN A 161 11.12 5.17 19.42
CA GLN A 161 9.79 5.65 19.05
C GLN A 161 9.30 6.73 20.03
N LYS A 162 9.38 6.49 21.35
CA LYS A 162 8.95 7.47 22.37
C LYS A 162 9.69 8.80 22.24
N VAL A 163 11.00 8.78 22.02
CA VAL A 163 11.79 10.01 21.81
C VAL A 163 11.33 10.74 20.55
N CYS A 164 11.16 10.02 19.44
CA CYS A 164 10.74 10.63 18.19
C CYS A 164 9.31 11.20 18.28
N GLU A 165 8.37 10.47 18.87
CA GLU A 165 6.99 10.92 19.06
C GLU A 165 6.91 12.12 20.01
N HIS A 166 7.73 12.13 21.08
CA HIS A 166 7.78 13.24 22.01
C HIS A 166 8.10 14.57 21.33
N PHE A 167 9.08 14.59 20.42
CA PHE A 167 9.50 15.82 19.75
C PHE A 167 8.79 16.09 18.42
N PHE A 168 8.44 15.08 17.64
CA PHE A 168 8.07 15.25 16.23
C PHE A 168 6.68 14.75 15.86
N ALA A 169 5.85 14.28 16.80
CA ALA A 169 4.48 13.83 16.47
C ALA A 169 3.63 14.92 15.80
N GLY A 170 3.81 16.18 16.23
CA GLY A 170 3.14 17.35 15.68
C GLY A 170 3.90 18.06 14.55
N ASP A 171 5.08 17.58 14.17
CA ASP A 171 5.89 18.20 13.12
C ASP A 171 5.23 17.98 11.74
N PRO A 172 5.09 19.02 10.90
CA PRO A 172 4.40 18.90 9.62
C PRO A 172 5.13 18.00 8.61
N GLU A 173 6.45 17.86 8.71
CA GLU A 173 7.27 17.02 7.82
C GLU A 173 7.47 15.62 8.40
N LEU A 174 7.86 15.54 9.67
CA LEU A 174 8.23 14.30 10.35
C LEU A 174 7.04 13.57 10.99
N GLY A 175 5.99 14.27 11.41
CA GLY A 175 4.78 13.65 11.97
C GLY A 175 4.12 12.63 11.03
N PRO A 176 3.96 12.93 9.72
CA PRO A 176 3.53 11.93 8.74
C PRO A 176 4.49 10.75 8.58
N VAL A 177 5.81 10.96 8.74
CA VAL A 177 6.82 9.89 8.70
C VAL A 177 6.66 8.97 9.90
N LEU A 178 6.53 9.51 11.12
CA LEU A 178 6.36 8.73 12.34
C LEU A 178 5.10 7.86 12.31
N ARG A 179 3.98 8.41 11.85
CA ARG A 179 2.75 7.61 11.67
C ARG A 179 2.89 6.47 10.67
N ARG A 180 3.92 6.47 9.81
CA ARG A 180 4.26 5.34 8.93
C ARG A 180 5.17 4.33 9.62
N LEU A 181 6.04 4.78 10.53
CA LEU A 181 6.93 3.92 11.33
C LEU A 181 6.22 3.19 12.48
N SER A 182 4.97 3.53 12.82
CA SER A 182 4.28 2.91 13.98
C SER A 182 3.17 1.91 13.60
N ALA A 183 3.01 1.58 12.32
CA ALA A 183 1.81 0.89 11.82
C ALA A 183 1.93 -0.63 11.71
N GLY A 184 3.14 -1.19 11.85
CA GLY A 184 3.43 -2.61 11.65
C GLY A 184 3.55 -3.41 12.95
N THR A 185 3.43 -4.73 12.85
CA THR A 185 3.64 -5.66 13.98
C THR A 185 4.56 -6.84 13.64
N GLY A 186 5.05 -6.92 12.40
CA GLY A 186 5.96 -7.97 11.97
C GLY A 186 7.42 -7.66 12.32
N TYR A 187 8.27 -8.69 12.39
CA TYR A 187 9.71 -8.50 12.57
C TYR A 187 10.33 -7.67 11.44
N LEU A 188 9.81 -7.81 10.22
CA LEU A 188 10.26 -7.02 9.09
C LEU A 188 9.90 -5.54 9.27
N ASP A 189 8.68 -5.25 9.75
CA ASP A 189 8.25 -3.89 10.07
C ASP A 189 9.19 -3.28 11.12
N ARG A 190 9.40 -3.99 12.25
CA ARG A 190 10.31 -3.56 13.32
C ARG A 190 11.71 -3.22 12.81
N ALA A 191 12.28 -4.05 11.93
CA ALA A 191 13.60 -3.77 11.39
C ALA A 191 13.62 -2.44 10.62
N TYR A 192 12.60 -2.18 9.82
CA TYR A 192 12.53 -0.92 9.08
C TYR A 192 12.13 0.26 9.97
N ASP A 193 11.36 0.05 11.03
CA ASP A 193 11.00 1.06 12.02
C ASP A 193 12.25 1.53 12.75
N LEU A 194 13.09 0.60 13.22
CA LEU A 194 14.40 0.88 13.78
C LEU A 194 15.28 1.70 12.82
N LEU A 195 15.33 1.37 11.52
CA LEU A 195 16.08 2.18 10.54
C LEU A 195 15.49 3.58 10.39
N GLY A 196 14.18 3.70 10.27
CA GLY A 196 13.51 5.00 10.14
C GLY A 196 13.72 5.90 11.36
N TYR A 197 13.65 5.36 12.56
CA TYR A 197 13.97 6.11 13.79
C TYR A 197 15.46 6.47 13.86
N ALA A 198 16.35 5.58 13.44
CA ALA A 198 17.79 5.87 13.40
C ALA A 198 18.11 7.04 12.45
N ASP A 199 17.44 7.13 11.30
CA ASP A 199 17.62 8.23 10.35
C ASP A 199 17.09 9.56 10.92
N ILE A 200 15.97 9.55 11.64
CA ILE A 200 15.46 10.73 12.36
C ILE A 200 16.43 11.14 13.46
N TYR A 201 16.94 10.19 14.25
CA TYR A 201 17.95 10.43 15.27
C TYR A 201 19.22 11.07 14.68
N GLN A 202 19.69 10.57 13.55
CA GLN A 202 20.86 11.13 12.86
C GLN A 202 20.57 12.56 12.37
N ALA A 203 19.43 12.77 11.70
CA ALA A 203 19.09 14.05 11.10
C ALA A 203 18.75 15.14 12.13
N LYS A 204 18.25 14.76 13.31
CA LYS A 204 17.76 15.67 14.36
C LYS A 204 18.45 15.45 15.70
N HIS A 205 19.72 15.02 15.68
CA HIS A 205 20.50 14.67 16.87
C HIS A 205 20.46 15.75 17.96
N ASP A 206 20.63 17.02 17.58
CA ASP A 206 20.65 18.18 18.49
C ASP A 206 19.32 18.42 19.23
N ILE A 207 18.24 17.78 18.78
CA ILE A 207 16.92 17.82 19.40
C ILE A 207 16.73 16.55 20.23
N VAL A 208 16.88 15.37 19.63
CA VAL A 208 16.60 14.09 20.32
C VAL A 208 17.52 13.85 21.52
N SER A 209 18.76 14.34 21.48
CA SER A 209 19.72 14.23 22.59
C SER A 209 19.34 15.01 23.85
N LYS A 210 18.31 15.87 23.77
CA LYS A 210 17.80 16.66 24.90
C LYS A 210 16.67 15.97 25.65
N ASP A 211 16.17 14.81 25.21
CA ASP A 211 15.17 14.05 25.98
C ASP A 211 15.84 13.49 27.25
N PRO A 212 15.41 13.90 28.46
CA PRO A 212 16.07 13.48 29.69
C PRO A 212 15.61 12.12 30.20
N VAL A 213 14.58 11.51 29.60
CA VAL A 213 13.89 10.32 30.11
C VAL A 213 14.24 9.08 29.30
N HIS A 214 14.21 9.19 27.98
CA HIS A 214 14.24 8.05 27.07
C HIS A 214 15.48 8.00 26.18
N TYR A 215 16.11 9.14 25.87
CA TYR A 215 17.27 9.14 24.97
C TYR A 215 18.47 8.42 25.57
N ARG A 216 19.11 7.57 24.76
CA ARG A 216 20.43 7.01 25.03
C ARG A 216 21.35 7.25 23.85
N ALA A 217 22.61 7.59 24.12
CA ALA A 217 23.61 7.81 23.08
C ALA A 217 23.88 6.56 22.21
N THR A 218 23.59 5.36 22.72
CA THR A 218 23.76 4.10 21.99
C THR A 218 22.58 3.74 21.10
N ASP A 219 21.44 4.43 21.21
CA ASP A 219 20.20 4.05 20.51
C ASP A 219 20.35 4.05 18.98
N LEU A 220 21.03 5.04 18.40
CA LEU A 220 21.25 5.13 16.95
C LEU A 220 22.04 3.92 16.41
N PRO A 221 23.28 3.63 16.91
CA PRO A 221 24.02 2.47 16.43
C PRO A 221 23.35 1.14 16.81
N GLU A 222 22.66 1.05 17.96
CA GLU A 222 21.89 -0.15 18.34
C GLU A 222 20.73 -0.42 17.37
N ALA A 223 19.94 0.59 17.03
CA ALA A 223 18.80 0.45 16.12
C ALA A 223 19.26 -0.04 14.74
N ARG A 224 20.35 0.51 14.20
CA ARG A 224 20.92 0.05 12.92
C ARG A 224 21.43 -1.39 13.00
N ARG A 225 22.19 -1.72 14.05
CA ARG A 225 22.70 -3.09 14.26
C ARG A 225 21.56 -4.10 14.34
N LEU A 226 20.54 -3.81 15.15
CA LEU A 226 19.40 -4.69 15.37
C LEU A 226 18.58 -4.87 14.10
N ALA A 227 18.31 -3.79 13.37
CA ALA A 227 17.65 -3.88 12.07
C ALA A 227 18.42 -4.78 11.10
N SER A 228 19.74 -4.60 10.96
CA SER A 228 20.58 -5.46 10.11
C SER A 228 20.54 -6.92 10.54
N GLN A 229 20.56 -7.21 11.84
CA GLN A 229 20.47 -8.58 12.36
C GLN A 229 19.12 -9.23 12.08
N ILE A 230 18.02 -8.49 12.29
CA ILE A 230 16.67 -8.97 11.97
C ILE A 230 16.55 -9.27 10.48
N LEU A 231 16.96 -8.34 9.61
CA LEU A 231 16.92 -8.53 8.16
C LEU A 231 17.78 -9.72 7.71
N THR A 232 18.91 -9.95 8.36
CA THR A 232 19.77 -11.12 8.09
C THR A 232 19.05 -12.42 8.46
N VAL A 233 18.44 -12.51 9.65
CA VAL A 233 17.71 -13.70 10.10
C VAL A 233 16.50 -13.96 9.20
N LEU A 234 15.71 -12.94 8.90
CA LEU A 234 14.56 -13.05 8.02
C LEU A 234 14.98 -13.45 6.60
N GLY A 235 16.02 -12.81 6.06
CA GLY A 235 16.56 -13.11 4.74
C GLY A 235 17.13 -14.53 4.64
N ALA A 236 17.78 -15.03 5.68
CA ALA A 236 18.32 -16.40 5.75
C ALA A 236 17.21 -17.46 5.79
N ALA A 237 16.05 -17.13 6.36
CA ALA A 237 14.88 -18.02 6.37
C ALA A 237 14.16 -18.09 5.01
N LEU A 238 14.41 -17.13 4.11
CA LEU A 238 13.86 -17.14 2.76
C LEU A 238 14.61 -18.14 1.86
N SER A 239 13.86 -18.88 1.05
CA SER A 239 14.43 -19.61 -0.08
C SER A 239 15.11 -18.62 -1.06
N PRO A 240 16.12 -19.04 -1.85
CA PRO A 240 16.76 -18.18 -2.85
C PRO A 240 15.73 -17.51 -3.78
N ARG A 241 14.74 -18.28 -4.24
CA ARG A 241 13.64 -17.79 -5.08
C ARG A 241 12.78 -16.73 -4.38
N ALA A 242 12.48 -16.91 -3.09
CA ALA A 242 11.73 -15.93 -2.32
C ALA A 242 12.53 -14.64 -2.10
N ARG A 243 13.84 -14.76 -1.88
CA ARG A 243 14.74 -13.61 -1.73
C ARG A 243 14.84 -12.78 -3.01
N GLU A 244 15.02 -13.43 -4.16
CA GLU A 244 15.06 -12.75 -5.46
C GLU A 244 13.74 -12.05 -5.80
N ALA A 245 12.61 -12.72 -5.56
CA ALA A 245 11.30 -12.13 -5.79
C ALA A 245 11.03 -10.93 -4.86
N TYR A 246 11.47 -11.01 -3.61
CA TYR A 246 11.32 -9.93 -2.65
C TYR A 246 12.24 -8.73 -2.94
N ASP A 247 13.49 -8.95 -3.36
CA ASP A 247 14.39 -7.88 -3.83
C ASP A 247 13.80 -7.17 -5.06
N LEU A 248 13.24 -7.92 -6.02
CA LEU A 248 12.54 -7.35 -7.17
C LEU A 248 11.35 -6.48 -6.72
N LEU A 249 10.58 -6.93 -5.74
CA LEU A 249 9.46 -6.18 -5.17
C LEU A 249 9.94 -4.85 -4.55
N GLN A 250 11.01 -4.87 -3.76
CA GLN A 250 11.58 -3.66 -3.14
C GLN A 250 12.06 -2.67 -4.20
N ARG A 251 12.76 -3.14 -5.24
CA ARG A 251 13.22 -2.30 -6.35
C ARG A 251 12.07 -1.70 -7.13
N ALA A 252 11.06 -2.49 -7.45
CA ALA A 252 9.86 -2.04 -8.15
C ALA A 252 9.11 -0.99 -7.32
N TRP A 253 8.97 -1.20 -6.01
CA TRP A 253 8.35 -0.23 -5.10
C TRP A 253 9.13 1.08 -5.02
N THR A 254 10.44 0.99 -4.86
CA THR A 254 11.36 2.14 -4.81
C THR A 254 11.28 2.98 -6.09
N LEU A 255 11.09 2.34 -7.24
CA LEU A 255 10.89 3.02 -8.52
C LEU A 255 9.47 3.61 -8.67
N ALA A 256 8.43 2.87 -8.24
CA ALA A 256 7.03 3.25 -8.42
C ALA A 256 6.66 4.52 -7.66
N LYS A 257 7.15 4.66 -6.43
CA LYS A 257 6.77 5.75 -5.52
C LYS A 257 7.08 7.15 -6.05
N PRO A 258 8.34 7.52 -6.39
CA PRO A 258 8.64 8.86 -6.89
C PRO A 258 7.95 9.15 -8.22
N LEU A 259 7.84 8.13 -9.09
CA LEU A 259 7.14 8.24 -10.37
C LEU A 259 5.66 8.58 -10.19
N TYR A 260 5.00 7.90 -9.25
CA TYR A 260 3.61 8.20 -8.93
C TYR A 260 3.44 9.61 -8.34
N VAL A 261 4.35 10.04 -7.47
CA VAL A 261 4.30 11.38 -6.86
C VAL A 261 4.36 12.45 -7.95
N GLU A 262 5.25 12.33 -8.93
CA GLU A 262 5.35 13.29 -10.04
C GLU A 262 4.05 13.38 -10.85
N VAL A 263 3.43 12.24 -11.18
CA VAL A 263 2.13 12.20 -11.87
C VAL A 263 1.02 12.78 -10.98
N GLN A 264 0.99 12.42 -9.70
CA GLN A 264 -0.02 12.88 -8.75
C GLN A 264 0.02 14.40 -8.57
N GLU A 265 1.20 15.01 -8.43
CA GLU A 265 1.34 16.45 -8.21
C GLU A 265 0.73 17.26 -9.35
N LEU A 266 1.02 16.89 -10.60
CA LEU A 266 0.42 17.55 -11.77
C LEU A 266 -1.08 17.28 -11.85
N GLY A 267 -1.51 16.03 -11.64
CA GLY A 267 -2.93 15.66 -11.63
C GLY A 267 -3.74 16.48 -10.64
N LEU A 268 -3.25 16.61 -9.40
CA LEU A 268 -3.87 17.43 -8.36
C LEU A 268 -3.89 18.92 -8.71
N ARG A 269 -2.83 19.44 -9.36
CA ARG A 269 -2.79 20.84 -9.83
C ARG A 269 -3.81 21.12 -10.93
N PHE A 270 -3.95 20.21 -11.90
CA PHE A 270 -4.94 20.31 -12.97
C PHE A 270 -6.37 20.26 -12.41
N LEU A 271 -6.59 19.42 -11.41
CA LEU A 271 -7.88 19.21 -10.76
C LEU A 271 -8.05 19.99 -9.45
N ARG A 272 -7.33 21.10 -9.27
CA ARG A 272 -7.29 21.82 -7.98
C ARG A 272 -8.65 22.26 -7.43
N TYR A 273 -9.65 22.44 -8.30
CA TYR A 273 -11.04 22.79 -7.94
C TYR A 273 -12.03 21.61 -8.04
N ASP A 274 -11.60 20.43 -8.50
CA ASP A 274 -12.46 19.26 -8.54
C ASP A 274 -12.61 18.69 -7.11
N PRO A 275 -13.83 18.59 -6.56
CA PRO A 275 -14.04 18.01 -5.23
C PRO A 275 -13.63 16.53 -5.12
N GLN A 276 -13.50 15.82 -6.25
CA GLN A 276 -13.08 14.42 -6.32
C GLN A 276 -11.58 14.24 -6.59
N ARG A 277 -10.78 15.32 -6.62
CA ARG A 277 -9.35 15.24 -7.02
C ARG A 277 -8.55 14.23 -6.19
N ASP A 278 -8.80 14.15 -4.87
CA ASP A 278 -8.05 13.27 -3.97
C ASP A 278 -8.50 11.81 -4.12
N ALA A 279 -9.75 11.57 -4.56
CA ALA A 279 -10.21 10.23 -4.93
C ALA A 279 -9.63 9.79 -6.28
N ARG A 280 -9.44 10.73 -7.22
CA ARG A 280 -8.86 10.51 -8.54
C ARG A 280 -7.35 10.29 -8.50
N PHE A 281 -6.65 10.99 -7.61
CA PHE A 281 -5.21 10.85 -7.37
C PHE A 281 -4.95 10.54 -5.88
N PRO A 282 -5.25 9.30 -5.45
CA PRO A 282 -5.24 8.95 -4.04
C PRO A 282 -3.84 8.79 -3.46
N SER A 283 -3.68 9.07 -2.17
CA SER A 283 -2.46 8.68 -1.46
C SER A 283 -2.28 7.16 -1.48
N LEU A 284 -1.14 6.67 -2.00
CA LEU A 284 -0.83 5.23 -2.02
C LEU A 284 -0.89 4.62 -0.61
N TYR A 285 -0.51 5.38 0.41
CA TYR A 285 -0.56 4.94 1.81
C TYR A 285 -1.98 4.75 2.32
N VAL A 286 -2.90 5.66 1.96
CA VAL A 286 -4.32 5.53 2.35
C VAL A 286 -4.94 4.31 1.68
N VAL A 287 -4.69 4.14 0.38
CA VAL A 287 -5.19 3.00 -0.41
C VAL A 287 -4.64 1.68 0.14
N GLY A 288 -3.34 1.59 0.35
CA GLY A 288 -2.69 0.36 0.79
C GLY A 288 -2.99 0.00 2.25
N ARG A 289 -3.32 0.95 3.12
CA ARG A 289 -3.78 0.67 4.50
C ARG A 289 -5.23 0.21 4.55
N ALA A 290 -6.11 0.77 3.71
CA ALA A 290 -7.51 0.34 3.65
C ALA A 290 -7.64 -1.15 3.25
N GLY A 291 -6.67 -1.69 2.49
CA GLY A 291 -6.58 -3.10 2.15
C GLY A 291 -6.27 -4.04 3.33
N GLN A 292 -5.37 -3.62 4.23
CA GLN A 292 -4.89 -4.45 5.35
C GLN A 292 -5.98 -4.82 6.37
N GLY A 293 -7.07 -4.04 6.45
CA GLY A 293 -8.17 -4.26 7.39
C GLY A 293 -9.18 -5.35 6.97
N ARG A 294 -9.22 -5.74 5.69
CA ARG A 294 -10.11 -6.81 5.22
C ARG A 294 -9.43 -8.17 5.42
N LYS A 295 -9.32 -8.62 6.68
CA LYS A 295 -9.13 -10.04 6.97
C LYS A 295 -10.23 -10.81 6.23
N ARG A 296 -9.83 -11.74 5.36
CA ARG A 296 -10.72 -12.75 4.77
C ARG A 296 -11.58 -13.31 5.90
N THR A 297 -12.86 -12.95 5.92
CA THR A 297 -13.85 -13.60 6.76
C THR A 297 -13.75 -15.07 6.43
N LYS A 298 -13.30 -15.85 7.41
CA LYS A 298 -13.23 -17.30 7.36
C LYS A 298 -14.60 -17.78 6.89
N LYS A 299 -14.66 -18.36 5.69
CA LYS A 299 -15.90 -18.92 5.15
C LYS A 299 -16.36 -19.97 6.16
N GLU A 300 -17.43 -19.64 6.87
CA GLU A 300 -18.04 -20.52 7.86
C GLU A 300 -18.50 -21.78 7.13
N PRO A 301 -18.15 -22.98 7.63
CA PRO A 301 -18.55 -24.22 6.99
C PRO A 301 -20.09 -24.32 7.05
N ALA A 302 -20.72 -24.46 5.89
CA ALA A 302 -22.15 -24.65 5.80
C ALA A 302 -22.56 -25.89 6.60
N ALA A 303 -23.45 -25.69 7.58
CA ALA A 303 -24.09 -26.78 8.31
C ALA A 303 -25.05 -27.56 7.39
N PRO A 304 -25.18 -28.88 7.57
CA PRO A 304 -26.03 -29.72 6.73
C PRO A 304 -27.49 -29.60 7.17
N GLY A 305 -28.33 -29.01 6.31
CA GLY A 305 -29.78 -29.06 6.43
C GLY A 305 -30.34 -30.14 5.52
N GLY A 306 -30.87 -31.21 6.11
CA GLY A 306 -31.58 -32.27 5.40
C GLY A 306 -33.00 -31.87 4.96
N GLY A 307 -33.60 -32.70 4.10
CA GLY A 307 -35.02 -32.65 3.78
C GLY A 307 -35.36 -33.17 2.38
N ASP A 308 -35.66 -34.47 2.32
CA ASP A 308 -36.23 -35.29 1.24
C ASP A 308 -37.10 -34.61 0.17
N VAL A 309 -36.95 -35.05 -1.09
CA VAL A 309 -38.05 -35.60 -1.93
C VAL A 309 -37.48 -36.61 -2.96
N MET A 310 -37.86 -37.88 -2.81
CA MET A 310 -37.83 -38.99 -3.81
C MET A 310 -39.09 -38.91 -4.72
N PRO A 311 -39.19 -39.52 -5.94
CA PRO A 311 -38.93 -40.96 -6.13
C PRO A 311 -38.49 -41.49 -7.53
N GLY A 312 -37.99 -42.74 -7.50
CA GLY A 312 -38.07 -43.76 -8.58
C GLY A 312 -36.82 -43.89 -9.47
N THR A 313 -36.35 -45.06 -9.92
CA THR A 313 -36.85 -46.44 -9.87
C THR A 313 -35.71 -47.39 -10.30
N GLY A 314 -35.59 -48.57 -9.66
CA GLY A 314 -34.93 -49.80 -10.18
C GLY A 314 -33.39 -49.81 -10.19
N GLY A 315 -32.66 -50.88 -9.87
CA GLY A 315 -32.97 -52.24 -9.45
C GLY A 315 -31.65 -53.04 -9.50
N GLY A 316 -31.48 -54.03 -8.62
CA GLY A 316 -30.60 -55.17 -8.91
C GLY A 316 -29.44 -55.48 -7.94
N VAL A 317 -29.69 -56.53 -7.13
CA VAL A 317 -28.78 -57.67 -6.85
C VAL A 317 -27.55 -57.47 -5.93
N ALA A 318 -27.63 -58.08 -4.74
CA ALA A 318 -26.54 -58.51 -3.84
C ALA A 318 -26.00 -59.91 -4.27
N PRO A 319 -25.05 -60.61 -3.60
CA PRO A 319 -24.40 -60.34 -2.31
C PRO A 319 -22.88 -60.69 -2.25
N GLY A 320 -22.24 -60.42 -1.10
CA GLY A 320 -20.91 -60.98 -0.77
C GLY A 320 -20.46 -60.60 0.65
N THR A 321 -20.25 -61.60 1.49
CA THR A 321 -20.16 -61.59 2.95
C THR A 321 -18.72 -61.63 3.50
N ASN A 322 -18.62 -61.51 4.83
CA ASN A 322 -17.52 -61.84 5.78
C ASN A 322 -16.70 -60.64 6.27
N GLY A 323 -16.50 -60.39 7.56
CA GLY A 323 -16.94 -61.05 8.79
C GLY A 323 -16.08 -60.61 10.00
N VAL A 324 -16.72 -60.52 11.19
CA VAL A 324 -16.21 -60.94 12.54
C VAL A 324 -15.00 -60.15 13.12
N ALA A 325 -14.89 -59.67 14.37
CA ALA A 325 -15.64 -59.75 15.63
C ALA A 325 -15.20 -58.62 16.61
N ALA A 326 -16.08 -58.28 17.56
CA ALA A 326 -15.78 -57.61 18.85
C ALA A 326 -15.41 -58.67 19.94
N PRO A 327 -15.02 -58.37 21.20
CA PRO A 327 -15.88 -57.72 22.22
C PRO A 327 -15.17 -56.77 23.25
N VAL A 328 -15.85 -55.72 23.76
CA VAL A 328 -16.60 -55.56 25.06
C VAL A 328 -15.73 -55.70 26.33
N THR A 329 -15.57 -54.69 27.20
CA THR A 329 -16.40 -54.38 28.42
C THR A 329 -15.78 -53.15 29.13
N GLU A 330 -16.51 -52.06 29.38
CA GLU A 330 -17.37 -51.73 30.55
C GLU A 330 -16.62 -51.31 31.83
N GLY A 331 -17.02 -50.15 32.40
CA GLY A 331 -16.77 -49.79 33.80
C GLY A 331 -16.47 -48.31 34.08
N GLY A 332 -17.47 -47.43 34.07
CA GLY A 332 -17.43 -46.16 34.85
C GLY A 332 -17.95 -46.41 36.29
N PRO A 333 -18.40 -45.39 37.05
CA PRO A 333 -17.91 -44.01 37.23
C PRO A 333 -17.71 -43.68 38.75
N ALA A 334 -17.09 -42.55 39.11
CA ALA A 334 -17.39 -41.80 40.35
C ALA A 334 -16.62 -40.48 40.48
N THR A 335 -17.34 -39.36 40.38
CA THR A 335 -17.08 -38.08 41.08
C THR A 335 -17.85 -38.13 42.42
N PRO A 336 -17.49 -37.39 43.50
CA PRO A 336 -17.54 -35.92 43.55
C PRO A 336 -16.48 -35.18 44.43
N LEU A 337 -16.47 -33.85 44.25
CA LEU A 337 -15.95 -32.70 45.03
C LEU A 337 -16.10 -32.78 46.58
N PRO A 338 -15.73 -31.74 47.38
CA PRO A 338 -14.51 -30.93 47.47
C PRO A 338 -14.00 -30.79 48.93
N ALA A 339 -12.81 -30.22 49.14
CA ALA A 339 -12.43 -29.38 50.29
C ALA A 339 -11.22 -28.52 49.91
#